data_AF-A0A1I2T6C5-F1
#
_entry.id   AF-A0A1I2T6C5-F1
#
_cell.length_a   1.000
_cell.length_b   1.000
_cell.length_c   1.000
_cell.angle_alpha   90.00
_cell.angle_beta   90.00
_cell.angle_gamma   90.00
#
_symmetry.space_group_name_H-M   'P 1'
#
loop_
_entity.id
_entity.type
_entity.pdbx_description
1 polymer ?
#
loop_
_entity_poly.entity_id
_entity_poly.type
_entity_poly.pdbx_seq_one_letter_code
_entity_poly.pdbx_strand_id
1 'polypeptide(L)'
;MKFISEWLNHNGPIKGLHIHGNYDAGEHVHLREGSEIVDAIKNGGAAIFRLNYGGEHYVLATKSDTSNHYLYLFDPYLDDDLKYTDGIVLLDGFPHDYNRKVPFHFFEEEDSQKVYALGKKEDREAIVYSVRDKKD
;
A
#
# COMPACT_ATOMS: atom_id res chain seq x y z
N MET A 1 -9.18 -8.62 -4.29
CA MET A 1 -8.55 -8.65 -2.94
C MET A 1 -9.53 -8.71 -1.75
N LYS A 2 -10.82 -8.37 -1.93
CA LYS A 2 -11.85 -8.25 -0.88
C LYS A 2 -11.94 -9.37 0.18
N PHE A 3 -11.86 -10.65 -0.23
CA PHE A 3 -12.03 -11.80 0.68
C PHE A 3 -11.09 -11.76 1.90
N ILE A 4 -9.82 -11.40 1.72
CA ILE A 4 -8.86 -11.42 2.83
C ILE A 4 -9.14 -10.31 3.86
N SER A 5 -9.67 -9.17 3.40
CA SER A 5 -10.11 -8.07 4.27
C SER A 5 -11.32 -8.51 5.11
N GLU A 6 -12.32 -9.12 4.48
CA GLU A 6 -13.50 -9.66 5.17
C GLU A 6 -13.14 -10.78 6.15
N TRP A 7 -12.25 -11.69 5.74
CA TRP A 7 -11.78 -12.78 6.59
C TRP A 7 -11.06 -12.26 7.83
N LEU A 8 -10.16 -11.28 7.68
CA LEU A 8 -9.46 -10.66 8.82
C LEU A 8 -10.42 -9.88 9.71
N ASN A 9 -11.41 -9.20 9.13
CA ASN A 9 -12.41 -8.48 9.89
C ASN A 9 -13.28 -9.40 10.77
N HIS A 10 -13.56 -10.60 10.28
CA HIS A 10 -14.32 -11.63 11.00
C HIS A 10 -13.46 -12.35 12.04
N ASN A 11 -12.28 -12.83 11.65
CA ASN A 11 -11.45 -13.71 12.47
C ASN A 11 -10.46 -12.96 13.37
N GLY A 12 -10.05 -11.76 12.98
CA GLY A 12 -9.05 -10.95 13.70
C GLY A 12 -9.41 -10.72 15.17
N PRO A 13 -10.64 -10.23 15.49
CA PRO A 13 -11.06 -10.04 16.88
C PRO A 13 -11.03 -11.33 17.71
N ILE A 14 -11.39 -12.47 17.11
CA ILE A 14 -11.38 -13.78 17.78
C ILE A 14 -9.95 -14.20 18.15
N LYS A 15 -8.96 -13.76 17.36
CA LYS A 15 -7.54 -14.08 17.53
C LYS A 15 -6.73 -12.99 18.24
N GLY A 16 -7.37 -11.92 18.69
CA GLY A 16 -6.69 -10.78 19.33
C GLY A 16 -5.95 -9.85 18.35
N LEU A 17 -6.25 -9.94 17.06
CA LEU A 17 -5.78 -8.99 16.05
C LEU A 17 -6.74 -7.81 15.99
N HIS A 18 -6.36 -6.71 16.62
CA HIS A 18 -7.14 -5.47 16.66
C HIS A 18 -6.93 -4.63 15.39
N ILE A 19 -7.23 -5.22 14.23
CA ILE A 19 -7.15 -4.54 12.93
C ILE A 19 -8.51 -4.52 12.26
N HIS A 20 -8.80 -3.45 11.53
CA HIS A 20 -9.93 -3.35 10.62
C HIS A 20 -9.40 -3.18 9.20
N GLY A 21 -9.83 -4.03 8.28
CA GLY A 21 -9.55 -3.87 6.86
C GLY A 21 -10.73 -3.23 6.14
N ASN A 22 -10.49 -2.21 5.33
CA ASN A 22 -11.42 -1.73 4.32
C ASN A 22 -10.93 -2.17 2.93
N TYR A 23 -11.85 -2.51 2.04
CA TYR A 23 -11.51 -2.81 0.65
C TYR A 23 -11.93 -1.62 -0.21
N ASP A 24 -10.95 -0.98 -0.83
CA ASP A 24 -11.15 0.14 -1.74
C ASP A 24 -10.94 -0.32 -3.17
N ALA A 25 -11.73 0.25 -4.08
CA ALA A 25 -11.68 -0.08 -5.49
C ALA A 25 -11.98 1.13 -6.37
N GLY A 26 -11.54 1.08 -7.61
CA GLY A 26 -11.88 2.11 -8.59
C GLY A 26 -11.17 3.44 -8.31
N GLU A 27 -11.90 4.53 -8.55
CA GLU A 27 -11.46 5.91 -8.29
C GLU A 27 -11.11 6.19 -6.82
N HIS A 28 -11.52 5.34 -5.88
CA HIS A 28 -11.18 5.50 -4.45
C HIS A 28 -9.73 5.10 -4.15
N VAL A 29 -9.06 4.42 -5.09
CA VAL A 29 -7.66 4.00 -4.93
C VAL A 29 -6.72 5.05 -5.53
N HIS A 30 -6.35 6.03 -4.71
CA HIS A 30 -5.44 7.12 -5.06
C HIS A 30 -4.67 7.66 -3.85
N LEU A 31 -3.54 8.31 -4.12
CA LEU A 31 -2.59 8.88 -3.16
C LEU A 31 -2.68 10.41 -3.06
N ARG A 32 -3.74 11.02 -3.58
CA ARG A 32 -4.00 12.46 -3.38
C ARG A 32 -4.11 12.76 -1.88
N GLU A 33 -3.69 13.96 -1.49
CA GLU A 33 -3.81 14.41 -0.11
C GLU A 33 -5.28 14.40 0.36
N GLY A 34 -5.50 13.89 1.58
CA GLY A 34 -6.85 13.68 2.14
C GLY A 34 -7.58 12.46 1.60
N SER A 35 -6.92 11.54 0.88
CA SER A 35 -7.51 10.24 0.56
C SER A 35 -7.54 9.34 1.80
N GLU A 36 -8.55 8.47 1.87
CA GLU A 36 -8.72 7.52 2.99
C GLU A 36 -7.47 6.64 3.19
N ILE A 37 -6.83 6.25 2.09
CA ILE A 37 -5.59 5.48 2.06
C ILE A 37 -4.45 6.26 2.73
N VAL A 38 -4.21 7.49 2.29
CA VAL A 38 -3.11 8.33 2.81
C VAL A 38 -3.35 8.66 4.27
N ASP A 39 -4.60 8.98 4.63
CA ASP A 39 -4.98 9.32 6.00
C ASP A 39 -4.85 8.11 6.94
N ALA A 40 -5.25 6.91 6.50
CA ALA A 40 -5.07 5.70 7.29
C ALA A 40 -3.58 5.44 7.57
N ILE A 41 -2.72 5.53 6.54
CA ILE A 41 -1.27 5.34 6.69
C ILE A 41 -0.65 6.39 7.62
N LYS A 42 -1.05 7.67 7.50
CA LYS A 42 -0.59 8.75 8.40
C LYS A 42 -0.96 8.49 9.85
N ASN A 43 -2.09 7.84 10.10
CA ASN A 43 -2.60 7.52 11.43
C ASN A 43 -2.12 6.14 11.94
N GLY A 44 -1.02 5.61 11.40
CA GLY A 44 -0.42 4.35 11.85
C GLY A 44 -1.08 3.09 11.29
N GLY A 45 -1.97 3.23 10.31
CA GLY A 45 -2.48 2.15 9.49
C GLY A 45 -1.48 1.72 8.39
N ALA A 46 -1.93 0.82 7.53
CA ALA A 46 -1.16 0.34 6.39
C ALA A 46 -2.09 0.08 5.19
N ALA A 47 -1.55 0.00 3.98
CA ALA A 47 -2.34 -0.36 2.80
C ALA A 47 -1.64 -1.43 1.95
N ILE A 48 -2.38 -2.44 1.50
CA ILE A 48 -1.92 -3.37 0.48
C ILE A 48 -2.43 -2.88 -0.87
N PHE A 49 -1.53 -2.73 -1.83
CA PHE A 49 -1.89 -2.43 -3.22
C PHE A 49 -1.67 -3.66 -4.09
N ARG A 50 -2.57 -3.87 -5.06
CA ARG A 50 -2.28 -4.65 -6.27
C ARG A 50 -1.81 -3.69 -7.35
N LEU A 51 -0.64 -3.95 -7.93
CA LEU A 51 0.00 -3.11 -8.92
C LEU A 51 0.81 -3.96 -9.91
N ASN A 52 1.36 -3.32 -10.95
CA ASN A 52 2.19 -4.01 -11.92
C ASN A 52 3.67 -4.00 -11.54
N TYR A 53 4.32 -5.16 -11.65
CA TYR A 53 5.76 -5.32 -11.55
C TYR A 53 6.23 -6.37 -12.58
N GLY A 54 5.94 -6.12 -13.87
CA GLY A 54 6.10 -7.13 -14.93
C GLY A 54 5.07 -8.27 -14.83
N GLY A 55 3.93 -7.99 -14.22
CA GLY A 55 2.93 -8.95 -13.77
C GLY A 55 2.20 -8.43 -12.52
N GLU A 56 1.15 -9.13 -12.09
CA GLU A 56 0.43 -8.77 -10.87
C GLU A 56 1.33 -8.92 -9.63
N HIS A 57 1.44 -7.84 -8.85
CA HIS A 57 2.31 -7.79 -7.69
C HIS A 57 1.65 -7.05 -6.53
N TYR A 58 2.06 -7.39 -5.31
CA TYR A 58 1.47 -6.87 -4.08
C TYR A 58 2.54 -6.27 -3.18
N VAL A 59 2.28 -5.06 -2.69
CA VAL A 59 3.16 -4.34 -1.76
C VAL A 59 2.37 -3.85 -0.56
N LEU A 60 3.04 -3.74 0.59
CA LEU A 60 2.47 -3.17 1.80
C LEU A 60 3.05 -1.77 2.02
N ALA A 61 2.22 -0.74 1.92
CA ALA A 61 2.57 0.62 2.28
C ALA A 61 2.36 0.84 3.78
N THR A 62 3.39 1.32 4.47
CA THR A 62 3.42 1.45 5.94
C THR A 62 3.68 2.88 6.41
N LYS A 63 4.15 3.76 5.52
CA LYS A 63 4.36 5.18 5.82
C LYS A 63 4.20 6.03 4.56
N SER A 64 3.68 7.24 4.72
CA SER A 64 3.57 8.24 3.66
C SER A 64 4.32 9.52 4.06
N ASP A 65 5.00 10.13 3.08
CA ASP A 65 5.58 11.46 3.17
C ASP A 65 4.93 12.30 2.08
N THR A 66 3.84 12.97 2.44
CA THR A 66 3.07 13.79 1.49
C THR A 66 3.77 15.07 1.10
N SER A 67 4.71 15.57 1.92
CA SER A 67 5.49 16.76 1.61
C SER A 67 6.50 16.53 0.48
N ASN A 68 7.09 15.33 0.45
CA ASN A 68 8.01 14.92 -0.62
C ASN A 68 7.37 13.97 -1.65
N HIS A 69 6.07 13.66 -1.53
CA HIS A 69 5.32 12.75 -2.39
C HIS A 69 5.92 11.32 -2.49
N TYR A 70 6.27 10.72 -1.34
CA TYR A 70 6.79 9.36 -1.26
C TYR A 70 5.89 8.44 -0.45
N LEU A 71 5.77 7.20 -0.93
CA LEU A 71 5.19 6.08 -0.20
C LEU A 71 6.30 5.11 0.19
N TYR A 72 6.34 4.71 1.44
CA TYR A 72 7.31 3.76 1.98
C TYR A 72 6.64 2.39 1.98
N LEU A 73 7.31 1.43 1.36
CA LEU A 73 6.79 0.10 1.10
C LEU A 73 7.64 -0.95 1.79
N PHE A 74 6.98 -1.96 2.33
CA PHE A 74 7.51 -3.30 2.37
C PHE A 74 7.09 -4.04 1.10
N ASP A 75 8.06 -4.31 0.23
CA ASP A 75 7.87 -5.10 -0.98
C ASP A 75 8.60 -6.44 -0.84
N PRO A 76 7.90 -7.59 -0.92
CA PRO A 76 8.52 -8.90 -0.70
C PRO A 76 9.52 -9.30 -1.80
N TYR A 77 9.49 -8.65 -2.97
CA TYR A 77 10.43 -8.93 -4.06
C TYR A 77 11.64 -7.99 -3.98
N LEU A 78 12.77 -8.54 -3.52
CA LEU A 78 14.05 -7.84 -3.50
C LEU A 78 14.65 -7.88 -4.91
N ASP A 79 14.46 -6.78 -5.64
CA ASP A 79 15.03 -6.56 -6.96
C ASP A 79 16.02 -5.40 -6.89
N ASP A 80 17.31 -5.74 -6.93
CA ASP A 80 18.39 -4.77 -6.81
C ASP A 80 18.50 -3.84 -8.02
N ASP A 81 17.90 -4.19 -9.17
CA ASP A 81 17.96 -3.35 -10.37
C ASP A 81 17.04 -2.12 -10.26
N LEU A 82 16.12 -2.10 -9.30
CA LEU A 82 15.30 -0.93 -9.01
C LEU A 82 16.10 0.30 -8.58
N LYS A 83 17.33 0.12 -8.08
CA LYS A 83 18.22 1.25 -7.77
C LYS A 83 18.57 2.10 -9.00
N TYR A 84 18.33 1.60 -10.20
CA TYR A 84 18.51 2.32 -11.46
C TYR A 84 17.24 3.01 -11.94
N THR A 85 16.10 2.81 -11.28
CA THR A 85 14.85 3.49 -11.58
C THR A 85 14.81 4.83 -10.86
N ASP A 86 14.68 5.92 -11.63
CA ASP A 86 14.74 7.27 -11.09
C ASP A 86 13.67 7.51 -10.00
N GLY A 87 14.08 8.11 -8.90
CA GLY A 87 13.26 8.37 -7.72
C GLY A 87 13.02 7.18 -6.79
N ILE A 88 13.18 5.93 -7.22
CA ILE A 88 13.01 4.77 -6.32
C ILE A 88 14.28 4.61 -5.49
N VAL A 89 14.10 4.48 -4.17
CA VAL A 89 15.22 4.32 -3.24
C VAL A 89 15.03 3.06 -2.40
N LEU A 90 15.98 2.14 -2.51
CA LEU A 90 16.09 0.97 -1.65
C LEU A 90 16.62 1.38 -0.28
N LEU A 91 16.04 0.84 0.78
CA LEU A 91 16.31 1.22 2.16
C LEU A 91 16.65 -0.02 2.99
N ASP A 92 17.77 0.04 3.70
CA ASP A 92 18.22 -0.99 4.62
C ASP A 92 18.06 -0.54 6.08
N GLY A 93 18.04 -1.51 7.00
CA GLY A 93 17.98 -1.26 8.45
C GLY A 93 16.56 -1.15 9.03
N PHE A 94 15.53 -1.39 8.23
CA PHE A 94 14.11 -1.31 8.62
C PHE A 94 13.35 -2.64 8.36
N PRO A 95 13.83 -3.79 8.88
CA PRO A 95 13.37 -5.12 8.47
C PRO A 95 11.88 -5.42 8.73
N HIS A 96 11.22 -4.62 9.57
CA HIS A 96 9.82 -4.79 9.96
C HIS A 96 8.91 -3.64 9.53
N ASP A 97 9.46 -2.61 8.88
CA ASP A 97 8.71 -1.39 8.55
C ASP A 97 8.56 -1.19 7.04
N TYR A 98 9.68 -1.08 6.32
CA TYR A 98 9.73 -0.83 4.88
C TYR A 98 11.14 -1.13 4.34
N ASN A 99 11.24 -1.53 3.08
CA ASN A 99 12.52 -1.79 2.42
C ASN A 99 12.77 -0.90 1.20
N ARG A 100 11.82 0.00 0.87
CA ARG A 100 11.98 1.02 -0.17
C ARG A 100 11.03 2.18 0.02
N LYS A 101 11.33 3.29 -0.65
CA LYS A 101 10.37 4.37 -0.91
C LYS A 101 10.21 4.59 -2.40
N VAL A 102 8.97 4.81 -2.82
CA VAL A 102 8.56 4.98 -4.22
C VAL A 102 7.77 6.29 -4.34
N PRO A 103 8.05 7.14 -5.35
CA PRO A 103 7.28 8.35 -5.57
C PRO A 103 5.81 8.08 -5.90
N PHE A 104 4.90 8.95 -5.44
CA PHE A 104 3.45 8.78 -5.65
C PHE A 104 3.05 8.63 -7.14
N HIS A 105 3.75 9.32 -8.04
CA HIS A 105 3.42 9.30 -9.46
C HIS A 105 3.56 7.92 -10.11
N PHE A 106 4.37 7.02 -9.56
CA PHE A 106 4.46 5.64 -10.03
C PHE A 106 3.13 4.91 -9.83
N PHE A 107 2.47 5.11 -8.69
CA PHE A 107 1.20 4.46 -8.38
C PHE A 107 0.04 5.06 -9.18
N GLU A 108 0.06 6.38 -9.39
CA GLU A 108 -1.00 7.08 -10.12
C GLU A 108 -0.97 6.83 -11.64
N GLU A 109 0.06 6.16 -12.14
CA GLU A 109 0.17 5.76 -13.53
C GLU A 109 -0.96 4.82 -13.95
N GLU A 110 -1.56 5.11 -15.11
CA GLU A 110 -2.65 4.32 -15.69
C GLU A 110 -2.16 3.28 -16.69
N ASP A 111 -0.95 3.46 -17.25
CA ASP A 111 -0.29 2.44 -18.06
C ASP A 111 0.16 1.27 -17.16
N SER A 112 -0.64 0.20 -17.17
CA SER A 112 -0.40 -1.01 -16.39
C SER A 112 0.85 -1.80 -16.81
N GLN A 113 1.60 -1.36 -17.83
CA GLN A 113 2.91 -1.93 -18.14
C GLN A 113 4.05 -1.30 -17.34
N LYS A 114 3.85 -0.11 -16.75
CA LYS A 114 4.88 0.54 -15.96
C LYS A 114 5.01 -0.10 -14.59
N VAL A 115 6.23 -0.09 -14.07
CA VAL A 115 6.54 -0.60 -12.73
C VAL A 115 5.78 0.22 -11.69
N TYR A 116 5.23 -0.45 -10.68
CA TYR A 116 4.41 0.13 -9.60
C TYR A 116 3.11 0.82 -10.01
N ALA A 117 2.73 0.80 -11.29
CA ALA A 117 1.47 1.35 -11.73
C ALA A 117 0.29 0.60 -11.11
N LEU A 118 -0.65 1.34 -10.51
CA LEU A 118 -1.96 0.79 -10.14
C LEU A 118 -2.81 0.52 -11.39
N GLY A 119 -2.47 1.14 -12.52
CA GLY A 119 -3.16 0.97 -13.78
C GLY A 119 -4.44 1.80 -13.86
N LYS A 120 -5.29 1.42 -14.81
CA LYS A 120 -6.58 2.08 -15.05
C LYS A 120 -7.40 2.12 -13.78
N LYS A 121 -8.02 3.27 -13.54
CA LYS A 121 -8.69 3.55 -12.27
C LYS A 121 -9.77 2.55 -11.94
N GLU A 122 -10.60 2.16 -12.91
CA GLU A 122 -11.66 1.17 -12.76
C GLU A 122 -11.18 -0.22 -12.29
N ASP A 123 -9.91 -0.54 -12.53
CA ASP A 123 -9.30 -1.83 -12.21
C ASP A 123 -8.51 -1.80 -10.89
N ARG A 124 -8.35 -0.62 -10.28
CA ARG A 124 -7.55 -0.46 -9.06
C ARG A 124 -8.22 -1.12 -7.87
N GLU A 125 -7.42 -1.79 -7.05
CA GLU A 125 -7.83 -2.42 -5.80
C GLU A 125 -6.79 -2.13 -4.71
N ALA A 126 -7.28 -1.83 -3.51
CA ALA A 126 -6.45 -1.76 -2.32
C ALA A 126 -7.18 -2.34 -1.10
N ILE A 127 -6.40 -2.78 -0.11
CA ILE A 127 -6.91 -3.04 1.23
C ILE A 127 -6.25 -2.06 2.17
N VAL A 128 -7.04 -1.29 2.92
CA VAL A 128 -6.56 -0.35 3.92
C VAL A 128 -6.80 -0.93 5.29
N TYR A 129 -5.74 -1.06 6.08
CA TYR A 129 -5.80 -1.49 7.46
C TYR A 129 -5.68 -0.31 8.42
N SER A 130 -6.56 -0.28 9.41
CA SER A 130 -6.49 0.62 10.56
C SER A 130 -6.51 -0.17 11.86
N VAL A 131 -5.99 0.44 12.93
CA VAL A 131 -6.09 -0.13 14.28
C VAL A 131 -7.55 -0.02 14.74
N ARG A 132 -8.12 -1.13 15.24
CA ARG A 132 -9.37 -1.08 16.00
C ARG A 132 -9.05 -0.67 17.42
N ASP A 133 -9.78 0.30 17.95
CA ASP A 133 -9.75 0.56 19.39
C ASP A 133 -10.00 -0.74 20.15
N LYS A 134 -9.18 -0.99 21.19
CA LYS A 134 -9.50 -2.04 22.15
C LYS A 134 -10.83 -1.64 22.79
N LYS A 135 -11.87 -2.45 22.59
CA LYS A 135 -13.00 -2.40 23.51
C LYS A 135 -12.48 -2.96 24.84
N ASP A 136 -12.30 -2.07 25.81
CA ASP A 136 -12.02 -2.40 27.22
C ASP A 136 -13.10 -3.33 27.80
#